data_AF-A0A7D9IKW4-F1
#
_entry.id   AF-A0A7D9IKW4-F1
#
_cell.length_a   1.000
_cell.length_b   1.000
_cell.length_c   1.000
_cell.angle_alpha   90.00
_cell.angle_beta   90.00
_cell.angle_gamma   90.00
#
_symmetry.space_group_name_H-M   'P 1'
#
loop_
_entity.id
_entity.type
_entity.pdbx_description
1 polymer ?
#
loop_
_entity_poly.entity_id
_entity_poly.type
_entity_poly.pdbx_seq_one_letter_code
_entity_poly.pdbx_strand_id
1 'polypeptide(L)' 'MTCVTFFKSTRSEVQCNGAIFLGFLLGNLPENKRLTISKEYVCGALITLLKDSSANVRCKAAEAMSLLYDY' A
#
# COMPACT_ATOMS: atom_id res chain seq x y z
N MET A 1 -4.32 7.55 -11.90
CA MET A 1 -3.65 8.29 -10.81
C MET A 1 -3.80 7.42 -9.56
N THR A 2 -2.75 6.71 -9.20
CA THR A 2 -2.82 5.54 -8.30
C THR A 2 -2.48 5.94 -6.87
N CYS A 3 -3.12 5.36 -5.84
CA CYS A 3 -2.85 5.65 -4.42
C CYS A 3 -1.36 5.56 -4.03
N VAL A 4 -0.58 4.79 -4.79
CA VAL A 4 0.88 4.67 -4.68
C VAL A 4 1.60 6.03 -4.79
N THR A 5 1.03 7.05 -5.44
CA THR A 5 1.64 8.39 -5.50
C THR A 5 1.73 9.04 -4.12
N PHE A 6 0.84 8.71 -3.18
CA PHE A 6 0.88 9.22 -1.81
C PHE A 6 2.12 8.72 -1.03
N PHE A 7 2.74 7.63 -1.46
CA PHE A 7 3.90 7.04 -0.80
C PHE A 7 5.15 7.92 -0.93
N LYS A 8 5.15 8.83 -1.92
CA LYS A 8 6.23 9.79 -2.18
C LYS A 8 6.08 11.09 -1.38
N SER A 9 5.04 11.23 -0.57
CA SER A 9 4.83 12.41 0.25
C SER A 9 5.95 12.56 1.27
N THR A 10 6.38 13.80 1.54
CA THR A 10 7.32 14.11 2.62
C THR A 10 6.70 13.99 4.01
N ARG A 11 5.37 13.89 4.08
CA ARG A 11 4.61 13.74 5.33
C ARG A 11 4.30 12.28 5.58
N SER A 12 4.85 11.74 6.66
CA SER A 12 4.63 10.37 7.12
C SER A 12 3.15 10.01 7.25
N GLU A 13 2.32 10.94 7.74
CA GLU A 13 0.87 10.77 7.86
C GLU A 13 0.19 10.46 6.52
N VAL A 14 0.61 11.13 5.44
CA VAL A 14 0.06 10.93 4.09
C VAL A 14 0.52 9.59 3.53
N GLN A 15 1.78 9.20 3.77
CA GLN A 15 2.30 7.89 3.39
C GLN A 15 1.53 6.77 4.10
N CYS A 16 1.33 6.89 5.43
CA CYS A 16 0.58 5.95 6.25
C CYS A 16 -0.87 5.78 5.76
N ASN A 17 -1.58 6.90 5.60
CA ASN A 17 -2.97 6.88 5.14
C ASN A 17 -3.09 6.30 3.74
N GLY A 18 -2.16 6.63 2.85
CA GLY A 18 -2.08 6.06 1.51
C GLY A 18 -1.89 4.54 1.53
N ALA A 19 -0.98 4.05 2.38
CA ALA A 19 -0.69 2.61 2.48
C ALA A 19 -1.93 1.83 2.95
N ILE A 20 -2.56 2.28 4.04
CA ILE A 20 -3.77 1.65 4.58
C ILE A 20 -4.92 1.71 3.60
N PHE A 21 -5.16 2.87 2.97
CA PHE A 21 -6.23 3.01 1.98
C PHE A 21 -6.04 2.05 0.80
N LEU A 22 -4.80 1.91 0.32
CA LEU A 22 -4.48 0.96 -0.75
C LEU A 22 -4.72 -0.49 -0.31
N GLY A 23 -4.26 -0.89 0.88
CA GLY A 23 -4.48 -2.22 1.43
C GLY A 23 -5.98 -2.56 1.52
N PHE A 24 -6.78 -1.66 2.10
CA PHE A 24 -8.23 -1.82 2.19
C PHE A 24 -8.90 -1.89 0.82
N LEU A 25 -8.57 -0.97 -0.09
CA LEU A 25 -9.19 -0.92 -1.42
C LEU A 25 -8.94 -2.21 -2.20
N LEU A 26 -7.68 -2.67 -2.27
CA LEU A 26 -7.32 -3.85 -3.06
C LEU A 26 -7.82 -5.14 -2.40
N GLY A 27 -7.76 -5.24 -1.07
CA GLY A 27 -8.31 -6.38 -0.34
C GLY A 27 -9.82 -6.53 -0.47
N ASN A 28 -10.56 -5.45 -0.74
CA ASN A 28 -12.02 -5.46 -0.89
C ASN A 28 -12.51 -5.38 -2.35
N LEU A 29 -11.61 -5.21 -3.33
CA LEU A 29 -12.00 -5.23 -4.74
C LEU A 29 -12.43 -6.65 -5.17
N PRO A 30 -13.45 -6.78 -6.03
CA PRO A 30 -13.76 -8.05 -6.67
C PRO A 30 -12.57 -8.60 -7.47
N GLU A 31 -12.41 -9.92 -7.52
CA GLU A 31 -11.24 -10.59 -8.13
C GLU A 31 -11.00 -10.16 -9.58
N ASN A 32 -12.05 -10.08 -10.39
CA ASN A 32 -11.97 -9.63 -11.78
C ASN A 32 -11.43 -8.20 -11.95
N LYS A 33 -11.56 -7.35 -10.92
CA LYS A 33 -10.97 -6.00 -10.89
C LYS A 33 -9.54 -6.03 -10.35
N ARG A 34 -9.23 -6.90 -9.38
CA ARG A 34 -7.86 -7.08 -8.86
C ARG A 34 -6.88 -7.45 -9.95
N LEU A 35 -7.27 -8.33 -10.88
CA LEU A 35 -6.45 -8.78 -12.02
C LEU A 35 -6.05 -7.65 -12.98
N THR A 36 -6.74 -6.51 -12.95
CA THR A 36 -6.41 -5.35 -13.79
C THR A 36 -5.28 -4.48 -13.21
N ILE A 37 -4.83 -4.78 -11.99
CA ILE A 37 -3.82 -4.01 -11.26
C ILE A 37 -2.59 -4.90 -11.07
N SER A 38 -1.41 -4.41 -11.46
CA SER A 38 -0.16 -5.18 -11.32
C SER A 38 0.18 -5.41 -9.84
N LYS A 39 0.24 -6.69 -9.46
CA LYS A 39 0.68 -7.11 -8.13
C LYS A 39 2.13 -6.73 -7.87
N GLU A 40 3.02 -6.87 -8.87
CA GLU A 40 4.43 -6.49 -8.71
C GLU A 40 4.57 -5.00 -8.39
N TYR A 41 3.81 -4.15 -9.09
CA TYR A 41 3.84 -2.70 -8.86
C TYR A 41 3.36 -2.34 -7.45
N VAL A 42 2.24 -2.91 -7.01
CA VAL A 42 1.66 -2.65 -5.69
C VAL A 42 2.58 -3.16 -4.58
N CYS A 43 2.99 -4.42 -4.64
CA CYS A 43 3.83 -5.04 -3.62
C CYS A 43 5.21 -4.37 -3.57
N GLY A 44 5.80 -4.03 -4.73
CA GLY A 44 7.07 -3.30 -4.80
C GLY A 44 7.00 -1.92 -4.13
N ALA A 45 5.87 -1.22 -4.30
CA ALA A 45 5.65 0.07 -3.64
C ALA A 45 5.53 -0.08 -2.10
N LEU A 46 4.80 -1.08 -1.61
CA LEU A 46 4.68 -1.35 -0.17
C LEU A 46 6.01 -1.80 0.45
N ILE A 47 6.79 -2.64 -0.25
CA ILE A 47 8.15 -3.03 0.16
C ILE A 47 9.07 -1.82 0.28
N THR A 48 8.88 -0.80 -0.55
CA THR A 48 9.63 0.46 -0.43
C THR A 48 9.28 1.19 0.88
N LEU A 49 7.99 1.26 1.25
CA LEU A 49 7.56 1.86 2.52
C LEU A 49 8.00 1.05 3.75
N LEU A 50 8.14 -0.27 3.63
CA LEU A 50 8.73 -1.11 4.70
C LEU A 50 10.18 -0.74 5.04
N LYS A 51 10.86 -0.01 4.16
CA LYS A 51 12.23 0.48 4.35
C LYS A 51 12.26 1.97 4.72
N ASP A 52 11.12 2.60 4.95
CA ASP A 52 11.04 4.02 5.28
C ASP A 52 11.76 4.31 6.61
N SER A 53 12.34 5.51 6.73
CA SER A 53 13.00 5.98 7.96
C SER A 53 12.05 6.04 9.16
N SER A 54 10.79 6.36 8.93
CA SER A 54 9.75 6.47 9.96
C SER A 54 9.24 5.09 10.36
N ALA A 55 9.36 4.77 11.65
CA ALA A 55 8.80 3.53 12.20
C ALA A 55 7.28 3.41 11.96
N ASN A 56 6.56 4.53 12.05
CA ASN A 56 5.11 4.54 11.83
C ASN A 56 4.74 4.16 10.39
N VAL A 57 5.49 4.66 9.40
CA VAL A 57 5.28 4.34 7.98
C VAL A 57 5.54 2.85 7.74
N ARG A 58 6.62 2.30 8.31
CA ARG A 58 6.91 0.87 8.22
C ARG A 58 5.79 0.02 8.83
N CYS A 59 5.31 0.37 10.03
CA CYS A 59 4.21 -0.34 10.68
C CYS A 59 2.93 -0.32 9.82
N LYS A 60 2.56 0.83 9.27
CA LYS A 60 1.36 0.98 8.44
C LYS A 60 1.47 0.28 7.09
N ALA A 61 2.68 0.21 6.51
CA ALA A 61 2.93 -0.59 5.32
C ALA A 61 2.80 -2.09 5.60
N ALA A 62 3.32 -2.58 6.73
CA ALA A 62 3.16 -3.97 7.13
C ALA A 62 1.69 -4.34 7.39
N GLU A 63 0.96 -3.46 8.08
CA GLU A 63 -0.49 -3.60 8.28
C GLU A 63 -1.24 -3.65 6.95
N ALA A 64 -0.95 -2.72 6.02
CA ALA A 64 -1.55 -2.73 4.69
C ALA A 64 -1.25 -4.02 3.92
N MET A 65 -0.02 -4.56 4.00
CA MET A 65 0.31 -5.84 3.38
C MET A 65 -0.46 -7.01 3.98
N SER A 66 -0.75 -7.00 5.29
CA SER A 66 -1.56 -8.06 5.92
C SER A 66 -2.98 -8.14 5.38
N LEU A 67 -3.53 -7.01 4.88
CA LEU A 67 -4.85 -6.95 4.24
C LEU A 67 -4.86 -7.58 2.83
N LEU A 68 -3.69 -7.87 2.27
CA LEU A 68 -3.49 -8.37 0.91
C LEU A 68 -3.12 -9.88 0.91
N TYR A 69 -3.51 -10.63 1.93
CA TYR A 69 -3.15 -12.05 2.07
C TYR A 69 -3.67 -12.95 0.93
N ASP A 70 -4.80 -12.55 0.32
CA ASP A 70 -5.47 -13.23 -0.79
C ASP A 70 -5.45 -12.35 -2.07
N TYR A 71 -4.53 -11.38 -2.12
CA TYR A 71 -4.43 -10.43 -3.23
C TYR A 71 -3.67 -10.99 -4.43
#